data_AF-A0A934TBF7-F1
#
_entry.id   AF-A0A934TBF7-F1
#
_cell.length_a   1.000
_cell.length_b   1.000
_cell.length_c   1.000
_cell.angle_alpha   90.00
_cell.angle_beta   90.00
_cell.angle_gamma   90.00
#
_symmetry.space_group_name_H-M   'P 1'
#
loop_
_entity.id
_entity.type
_entity.pdbx_description
1 polymer ?
#
loop_
_entity_poly.entity_id
_entity_poly.type
_entity_poly.pdbx_seq_one_letter_code
_entity_poly.pdbx_strand_id
1 'polypeptide(L)'
;MKAATKTANPHAWFFAYLKTVDGWGQGYDEVIKEGIIFDYSGGKTESLKELFEKYPTKYRKMRAELSPRTQKQQADDRLDKARKKLIAAIFSNLEGRGYKPTMDYVKAVACKGAKVTRFNDIALPTLKDLYNRFRNKDLQASVNELLKTIDI
;
A
#
# COMPACT_ATOMS: atom_id res chain seq x y z
N MET A 1 23.86 -37.02 -1.42
CA MET A 1 23.82 -36.12 -0.24
C MET A 1 22.73 -35.06 -0.47
N LYS A 2 21.66 -35.03 0.32
CA LYS A 2 20.62 -33.99 0.20
C LYS A 2 21.11 -32.71 0.87
N ALA A 3 21.23 -31.62 0.12
CA ALA A 3 21.56 -30.31 0.67
C ALA A 3 20.39 -29.83 1.56
N ALA A 4 20.67 -29.56 2.83
CA ALA A 4 19.69 -28.97 3.74
C ALA A 4 19.39 -27.53 3.29
N THR A 5 18.18 -27.29 2.80
CA THR A 5 17.67 -25.94 2.54
C THR A 5 17.58 -25.20 3.87
N LYS A 6 18.43 -24.19 4.10
CA LYS A 6 18.32 -23.29 5.26
C LYS A 6 16.96 -22.60 5.22
N THR A 7 16.02 -23.06 6.05
CA THR A 7 14.69 -22.45 6.19
C THR A 7 14.87 -21.04 6.76
N ALA A 8 14.36 -20.03 6.06
CA ALA A 8 14.43 -18.64 6.52
C ALA A 8 13.71 -18.51 7.87
N ASN A 9 14.33 -17.84 8.85
CA ASN A 9 13.74 -17.62 10.17
C ASN A 9 12.41 -16.86 10.03
N PRO A 10 11.26 -17.46 10.41
CA PRO A 10 9.94 -16.83 10.23
C PRO A 10 9.76 -15.56 11.06
N HIS A 11 10.63 -15.32 12.04
CA HIS A 11 10.61 -14.21 12.97
C HIS A 11 11.63 -13.10 12.66
N ALA A 12 12.41 -13.21 11.58
CA ALA A 12 13.46 -12.22 11.26
C ALA A 12 12.93 -10.77 11.17
N TRP A 13 11.68 -10.60 10.69
CA TRP A 13 11.01 -9.31 10.62
C TRP A 13 10.81 -8.67 12.00
N PHE A 14 10.58 -9.46 13.05
CA PHE A 14 10.31 -8.96 14.39
C PHE A 14 11.59 -8.42 15.03
N PHE A 15 12.71 -9.10 14.87
CA PHE A 15 14.01 -8.59 15.32
C PHE A 15 14.44 -7.34 14.53
N ALA A 16 14.07 -7.23 13.25
CA ALA A 16 14.30 -6.00 12.50
C ALA A 16 13.44 -4.85 13.04
N TYR A 17 12.20 -5.12 13.44
CA TYR A 17 11.34 -4.15 14.12
C TYR A 17 11.91 -3.73 15.47
N LEU A 18 12.34 -4.67 16.33
CA LEU A 18 12.86 -4.38 17.66
C LEU A 18 14.02 -3.38 17.65
N LYS A 19 14.90 -3.43 16.63
CA LYS A 19 15.98 -2.46 16.42
C LYS A 19 15.52 -1.02 16.19
N THR A 20 14.24 -0.80 15.92
CA THR A 20 13.63 0.52 15.72
C THR A 20 12.88 1.02 16.95
N VAL A 21 12.73 0.18 17.98
CA VAL A 21 12.04 0.51 19.23
C VAL A 21 13.01 1.21 20.18
N ASP A 22 12.56 2.27 20.83
CA ASP A 22 13.36 2.98 21.82
C ASP A 22 13.69 2.09 23.02
N GLY A 23 14.89 2.23 23.57
CA GLY A 23 15.41 1.36 24.63
C GLY A 23 15.98 0.01 24.18
N TRP A 24 15.83 -0.37 22.90
CA TRP A 24 16.47 -1.58 22.37
C TRP A 24 18.00 -1.41 22.28
N GLY A 25 18.76 -2.37 22.79
CA GLY A 25 20.22 -2.31 22.94
C GLY A 25 20.69 -1.57 24.18
N GLN A 26 19.78 -1.13 25.05
CA GLN A 26 20.08 -0.43 26.31
C GLN A 26 19.89 -1.32 27.55
N GLY A 27 19.74 -2.64 27.35
CA GLY A 27 19.57 -3.61 28.44
C GLY A 27 18.12 -3.96 28.78
N TYR A 28 17.14 -3.36 28.08
CA TYR A 28 15.70 -3.66 28.24
C TYR A 28 15.17 -4.64 27.18
N ASP A 29 16.05 -5.28 26.43
CA ASP A 29 15.73 -6.04 25.21
C ASP A 29 14.70 -7.16 25.47
N GLU A 30 14.87 -7.94 26.55
CA GLU A 30 13.93 -9.00 26.90
C GLU A 30 12.56 -8.44 27.29
N VAL A 31 12.54 -7.43 28.16
CA VAL A 31 11.30 -6.79 28.63
C VAL A 31 10.51 -6.17 27.45
N ILE A 32 11.19 -5.48 26.54
CA ILE A 32 10.59 -4.91 25.34
C ILE A 32 10.00 -6.02 24.46
N LYS A 33 10.80 -7.06 24.18
CA LYS A 33 10.40 -8.19 23.34
C LYS A 33 9.19 -8.92 23.92
N GLU A 34 9.25 -9.30 25.19
CA GLU A 34 8.22 -10.05 25.89
C GLU A 34 6.95 -9.23 26.06
N GLY A 35 7.06 -7.96 26.44
CA GLY A 35 5.92 -7.05 26.55
C GLY A 35 5.13 -6.92 25.24
N ILE A 36 5.81 -6.71 24.11
CA ILE A 36 5.15 -6.65 22.80
C ILE A 36 4.44 -7.97 22.47
N ILE A 37 5.08 -9.12 22.73
CA ILE A 37 4.49 -10.44 22.46
C ILE A 37 3.27 -10.66 23.35
N PHE A 38 3.37 -10.31 24.63
CA PHE A 38 2.29 -10.43 25.61
C PHE A 38 1.07 -9.62 25.20
N ASP A 39 1.26 -8.36 24.81
CA ASP A 39 0.19 -7.48 24.33
C ASP A 39 -0.52 -8.05 23.11
N TYR A 40 0.23 -8.44 22.08
CA TYR A 40 -0.35 -9.02 20.87
C TYR A 40 -1.00 -10.39 21.11
N SER A 41 -0.48 -11.18 22.05
CA SER A 41 -1.11 -12.44 22.46
C SER A 41 -2.45 -12.21 23.19
N GLY A 42 -2.68 -11.01 23.74
CA GLY A 42 -3.79 -10.73 24.65
C GLY A 42 -3.56 -11.34 26.04
N GLY A 43 -2.32 -11.23 26.53
CA GLY A 43 -1.90 -11.71 27.84
C GLY A 43 -1.77 -13.23 27.96
N LYS A 44 -1.48 -13.94 26.86
CA LYS A 44 -1.43 -15.41 26.81
C LYS A 44 -0.02 -15.99 26.80
N THR A 45 0.94 -15.30 26.19
CA THR A 45 2.33 -15.78 26.10
C THR A 45 3.27 -14.60 25.86
N GLU A 46 4.49 -14.72 26.36
CA GLU A 46 5.65 -13.85 26.08
C GLU A 46 6.60 -14.51 25.06
N SER A 47 6.31 -15.75 24.65
CA SER A 47 7.13 -16.50 23.71
C SER A 47 6.68 -16.28 22.27
N LEU A 48 7.57 -15.71 21.46
CA LEU A 48 7.32 -15.48 20.02
C LEU A 48 7.03 -16.78 19.26
N LYS A 49 7.71 -17.86 19.66
CA LYS A 49 7.51 -19.19 19.09
C LYS A 49 6.12 -19.71 19.44
N GLU A 50 5.71 -19.59 20.69
CA GLU A 50 4.37 -20.01 21.11
C GLU A 50 3.27 -19.17 20.46
N LEU A 51 3.47 -17.85 20.35
CA LEU A 51 2.57 -16.95 19.62
C LEU A 51 2.39 -17.42 18.17
N PHE A 52 3.48 -17.80 17.51
CA PHE A 52 3.47 -18.30 16.13
C PHE A 52 2.76 -19.64 15.98
N GLU A 53 3.04 -20.59 16.86
CA GLU A 53 2.55 -21.97 16.77
C GLU A 53 1.10 -22.11 17.25
N LYS A 54 0.75 -21.50 18.39
CA LYS A 54 -0.56 -21.68 19.05
C LYS A 54 -1.56 -20.57 18.74
N TYR A 55 -1.10 -19.38 18.37
CA TYR A 55 -1.95 -18.20 18.16
C TYR A 55 -1.73 -17.55 16.78
N PRO A 56 -1.90 -18.30 15.68
CA PRO A 56 -1.51 -17.85 14.33
C PRO A 56 -2.24 -16.57 13.88
N THR A 57 -3.49 -16.34 14.28
CA THR A 57 -4.22 -15.10 13.97
C THR A 57 -3.60 -13.89 14.66
N LYS A 58 -3.21 -14.03 15.93
CA LYS A 58 -2.54 -12.97 16.71
C LYS A 58 -1.15 -12.69 16.13
N TYR A 59 -0.39 -13.73 15.80
CA TYR A 59 0.91 -13.60 15.13
C TYR A 59 0.80 -12.87 13.78
N ARG A 60 -0.17 -13.24 12.93
CA ARG A 60 -0.40 -12.57 11.64
C ARG A 60 -0.74 -11.09 11.82
N LYS A 61 -1.56 -10.75 12.82
CA LYS A 61 -1.87 -9.36 13.18
C LYS A 61 -0.60 -8.60 13.57
N MET A 62 0.19 -9.14 14.51
CA MET A 62 1.45 -8.55 14.94
C MET A 62 2.40 -8.33 13.77
N ARG A 63 2.55 -9.34 12.90
CA ARG A 63 3.39 -9.23 11.71
C ARG A 63 2.90 -8.15 10.75
N ALA A 64 1.59 -8.01 10.53
CA ALA A 64 1.04 -7.00 9.63
C ALA A 64 1.23 -5.58 10.16
N GLU A 65 1.14 -5.39 11.47
CA GLU A 65 1.22 -4.07 12.10
C GLU A 65 2.66 -3.62 12.37
N LEU A 66 3.53 -4.54 12.78
CA LEU A 66 4.90 -4.23 13.22
C LEU A 66 5.98 -4.44 12.16
N SER A 67 5.71 -5.21 11.09
CA SER A 67 6.74 -5.40 10.06
C SER A 67 7.13 -4.05 9.45
N PRO A 68 8.42 -3.69 9.41
CA PRO A 68 8.86 -2.52 8.68
C PRO A 68 8.38 -2.64 7.24
N ARG A 69 7.60 -1.66 6.75
CA ARG A 69 7.18 -1.67 5.34
C ARG A 69 8.41 -1.60 4.49
N THR A 70 8.61 -2.58 3.60
CA THR A 70 9.71 -2.51 2.65
C THR A 70 9.54 -1.29 1.74
N GLN A 71 10.62 -0.79 1.16
CA GLN A 71 10.56 0.30 0.18
C GLN A 71 9.58 -0.01 -0.95
N LYS A 72 9.47 -1.28 -1.35
CA LYS A 72 8.49 -1.75 -2.34
C LYS A 72 7.05 -1.55 -1.86
N GLN A 73 6.70 -2.00 -0.65
CA GLN A 73 5.35 -1.79 -0.11
C GLN A 73 5.02 -0.31 0.02
N GLN A 74 5.96 0.52 0.47
CA GLN A 74 5.74 1.96 0.54
C GLN A 74 5.53 2.59 -0.84
N ALA A 75 6.24 2.12 -1.87
CA ALA A 75 6.05 2.56 -3.25
C ALA A 75 4.67 2.11 -3.80
N ASP A 76 4.28 0.86 -3.52
CA ASP A 76 2.98 0.31 -3.91
C ASP A 76 1.82 1.08 -3.25
N ASP A 77 1.94 1.43 -1.97
CA ASP A 77 0.97 2.26 -1.24
C ASP A 77 0.83 3.66 -1.83
N ARG A 78 1.95 4.28 -2.23
CA ARG A 78 1.96 5.59 -2.89
C ARG A 78 1.26 5.52 -4.24
N LEU A 79 1.49 4.46 -5.01
CA LEU A 79 0.82 4.21 -6.29
C LEU A 79 -0.67 3.98 -6.11
N ASP A 80 -1.09 3.10 -5.19
CA ASP A 80 -2.50 2.83 -4.91
C ASP A 80 -3.25 4.11 -4.50
N LYS A 81 -2.66 4.90 -3.60
CA LYS A 81 -3.23 6.18 -3.18
C LYS A 81 -3.36 7.16 -4.35
N ALA A 82 -2.36 7.24 -5.23
CA ALA A 82 -2.41 8.12 -6.40
C ALA A 82 -3.46 7.68 -7.42
N ARG A 83 -3.59 6.37 -7.67
CA ARG A 83 -4.64 5.77 -8.52
C ARG A 83 -6.04 6.11 -8.03
N LYS A 84 -6.31 5.90 -6.74
CA LYS A 84 -7.61 6.23 -6.12
C LYS A 84 -7.93 7.72 -6.23
N LYS A 85 -6.94 8.59 -6.00
CA LYS A 85 -7.10 10.04 -6.17
C LYS A 85 -7.44 10.43 -7.60
N LEU A 86 -6.76 9.85 -8.59
CA LEU A 86 -7.02 10.12 -10.00
C LEU A 86 -8.44 9.68 -10.39
N ILE A 87 -8.86 8.48 -9.99
CA ILE A 87 -10.22 7.97 -10.22
C ILE A 87 -11.25 8.97 -9.66
N ALA A 88 -11.10 9.36 -8.38
CA ALA A 88 -12.02 10.30 -7.74
C ALA A 88 -12.06 11.66 -8.46
N ALA A 89 -10.91 12.17 -8.92
CA ALA A 89 -10.84 13.43 -9.65
C ALA A 89 -11.54 13.37 -11.01
N ILE A 90 -11.37 12.26 -11.76
CA ILE A 90 -12.05 12.07 -13.05
C ILE A 90 -13.57 11.94 -12.83
N PHE A 91 -14.01 11.11 -11.88
CA PHE A 91 -15.44 11.00 -11.53
C PHE A 91 -16.04 12.36 -11.20
N SER A 92 -15.45 13.07 -10.24
CA SER A 92 -15.94 14.38 -9.81
C SER A 92 -15.99 15.40 -10.96
N ASN A 93 -15.00 15.38 -11.85
CA ASN A 93 -14.98 16.28 -13.02
C ASN A 93 -16.11 15.95 -14.01
N LEU A 94 -16.34 14.67 -14.31
CA LEU A 94 -17.37 14.22 -15.24
C LEU A 94 -18.78 14.39 -14.67
N GLU A 95 -19.00 14.03 -13.41
CA GLU A 95 -20.27 14.23 -12.71
C GLU A 95 -20.61 15.71 -12.58
N GLY A 96 -19.62 16.57 -12.31
CA GLY A 96 -19.79 18.02 -12.29
C GLY A 96 -20.20 18.63 -13.65
N ARG A 97 -20.05 17.88 -14.74
CA ARG A 97 -20.51 18.24 -16.09
C ARG A 97 -21.84 17.58 -16.48
N GLY A 98 -22.45 16.82 -15.56
CA GLY A 98 -23.73 16.12 -15.77
C GLY A 98 -23.61 14.70 -16.35
N TYR A 99 -22.39 14.17 -16.53
CA TYR A 99 -22.20 12.79 -16.98
C TYR A 99 -22.40 11.78 -15.83
N LYS A 100 -22.73 10.53 -16.16
CA LYS A 100 -22.77 9.39 -15.22
C LYS A 100 -21.76 8.32 -15.66
N PRO A 101 -20.45 8.56 -15.47
CA PRO A 101 -19.42 7.66 -15.98
C PRO A 101 -19.41 6.32 -15.25
N THR A 102 -18.99 5.26 -15.94
CA THR A 102 -18.71 3.96 -15.33
C THR A 102 -17.24 3.90 -14.89
N MET A 103 -16.90 2.95 -14.01
CA MET A 103 -15.51 2.70 -13.61
C MET A 103 -14.62 2.37 -14.81
N ASP A 104 -15.14 1.64 -15.80
CA ASP A 104 -14.39 1.27 -16.99
C ASP A 104 -14.14 2.48 -17.90
N TYR A 105 -15.12 3.38 -18.02
CA TYR A 105 -14.92 4.66 -18.71
C TYR A 105 -13.82 5.48 -18.03
N VAL A 106 -13.86 5.62 -16.70
CA VAL A 106 -12.84 6.37 -15.95
C VAL A 106 -11.44 5.77 -16.12
N LYS A 107 -11.33 4.44 -16.10
CA LYS A 107 -10.05 3.77 -16.36
C LYS A 107 -9.58 3.99 -17.80
N ALA A 108 -10.47 3.94 -18.78
CA ALA A 108 -10.14 4.21 -20.19
C ALA A 108 -9.62 5.65 -20.37
N VAL A 109 -10.27 6.64 -19.74
CA VAL A 109 -9.81 8.04 -19.72
C VAL A 109 -8.39 8.14 -19.15
N ALA A 110 -8.15 7.52 -18.00
CA ALA A 110 -6.85 7.57 -17.36
C ALA A 110 -5.77 6.88 -18.21
N CYS A 111 -6.06 5.70 -18.77
CA CYS A 111 -5.19 4.95 -19.67
C CYS A 111 -4.85 5.75 -20.93
N LYS A 112 -5.85 6.37 -21.57
CA LYS A 112 -5.67 7.21 -22.76
C LYS A 112 -4.79 8.41 -22.46
N GLY A 113 -5.05 9.10 -21.34
CA GLY A 113 -4.25 10.23 -20.88
C GLY A 113 -2.80 9.85 -20.54
N ALA A 114 -2.59 8.63 -20.05
CA ALA A 114 -1.28 8.09 -19.71
C ALA A 114 -0.56 7.36 -20.85
N LYS A 115 -1.23 7.12 -21.99
CA LYS A 115 -0.73 6.32 -23.13
C LYS A 115 -0.31 4.90 -22.72
N VAL A 116 -1.08 4.27 -21.83
CA VAL A 116 -0.89 2.87 -21.41
C VAL A 116 -2.17 2.05 -21.63
N THR A 117 -2.04 0.73 -21.71
CA THR A 117 -3.19 -0.17 -21.92
C THR A 117 -3.91 -0.51 -20.61
N ARG A 118 -3.16 -0.71 -19.51
CA ARG A 118 -3.72 -1.09 -18.22
C ARG A 118 -3.56 0.03 -17.22
N PHE A 119 -4.63 0.30 -16.46
CA PHE A 119 -4.64 1.35 -15.44
C PHE A 119 -3.57 1.17 -14.36
N ASN A 120 -3.25 -0.08 -14.03
CA ASN A 120 -2.22 -0.40 -13.04
C ASN A 120 -0.79 -0.12 -13.53
N ASP A 121 -0.59 0.04 -14.85
CA ASP A 121 0.73 0.30 -15.44
C ASP A 121 1.06 1.80 -15.48
N ILE A 122 0.13 2.69 -15.09
CA ILE A 122 0.37 4.13 -15.01
C ILE A 122 1.39 4.44 -13.91
N ALA A 123 2.50 5.07 -14.29
CA ALA A 123 3.56 5.48 -13.37
C ALA A 123 3.11 6.60 -12.42
N LEU A 124 3.71 6.65 -11.23
CA LEU A 124 3.37 7.62 -10.18
C LEU A 124 3.45 9.10 -10.64
N PRO A 125 4.46 9.54 -11.40
CA PRO A 125 4.50 10.92 -11.90
C PRO A 125 3.31 11.24 -12.80
N THR A 126 2.97 10.34 -13.73
CA THR A 126 1.84 10.47 -14.65
C THR A 126 0.50 10.47 -13.91
N LEU A 127 0.33 9.64 -12.87
CA LEU A 127 -0.86 9.68 -12.02
C LEU A 127 -1.06 11.05 -11.36
N LYS A 128 0.02 11.65 -10.86
CA LYS A 128 -0.02 12.98 -10.22
C LYS A 128 -0.30 14.09 -11.22
N ASP A 129 0.32 14.03 -12.40
CA ASP A 129 0.11 14.98 -13.48
C ASP A 129 -1.36 14.98 -13.94
N LEU A 130 -1.89 13.79 -14.28
CA LEU A 130 -3.29 13.63 -14.65
C LEU A 130 -4.23 14.09 -13.52
N TYR A 131 -3.93 13.75 -12.27
CA TYR A 131 -4.73 14.21 -11.13
C TYR A 131 -4.82 15.74 -11.08
N ASN A 132 -3.67 16.43 -11.23
CA ASN A 132 -3.63 17.89 -11.26
C ASN A 132 -4.40 18.45 -12.46
N ARG A 133 -4.29 17.83 -13.62
CA ARG A 133 -5.01 18.21 -14.85
C ARG A 133 -6.53 18.16 -14.68
N PHE A 134 -7.07 17.12 -14.05
CA PHE A 134 -8.51 16.99 -13.81
C PHE A 134 -9.03 17.94 -12.73
N ARG A 135 -8.18 18.35 -11.78
CA ARG A 135 -8.55 19.25 -10.68
C ARG A 135 -8.42 20.73 -11.05
N ASN A 136 -7.46 21.08 -11.90
CA ASN A 136 -7.19 22.47 -12.25
C ASN A 136 -8.19 22.97 -13.31
N LYS A 137 -8.84 24.10 -13.04
CA LYS A 137 -9.78 24.75 -13.96
C LYS A 137 -9.08 25.29 -15.22
N ASP A 138 -7.82 25.68 -15.12
CA ASP A 138 -7.05 26.24 -16.24
C ASP A 138 -6.66 25.16 -17.27
N LEU A 139 -6.66 23.89 -16.86
CA LEU A 139 -6.27 22.76 -17.71
C LEU A 139 -7.47 22.06 -18.37
N GLN A 140 -8.70 22.59 -18.19
CA GLN A 140 -9.93 21.96 -18.66
C GLN A 140 -10.02 21.88 -20.19
N ALA A 141 -9.40 22.82 -20.93
CA ALA A 141 -9.32 22.75 -22.39
C ALA A 141 -8.65 21.44 -22.82
N SER A 142 -7.52 21.12 -22.22
CA SER A 142 -6.81 19.87 -22.53
C SER A 142 -7.57 18.64 -22.02
N VAL A 143 -8.32 18.73 -20.92
CA VAL A 143 -9.20 17.63 -20.46
C VAL A 143 -10.29 17.37 -21.52
N ASN A 144 -10.89 18.43 -22.08
CA ASN A 144 -11.93 18.31 -23.10
C ASN A 144 -11.40 17.64 -24.36
N GLU A 145 -10.20 18.01 -24.81
CA GLU A 145 -9.54 17.35 -25.94
C GLU A 145 -9.33 15.86 -25.67
N LEU A 146 -8.86 15.50 -24.47
CA LEU A 146 -8.68 14.11 -24.09
C LEU A 146 -10.01 13.33 -24.16
N LEU A 147 -11.08 13.89 -23.58
CA LEU A 147 -12.39 13.23 -23.53
C LEU A 147 -13.00 13.00 -24.92
N LYS A 148 -12.74 13.89 -25.90
CA LYS A 148 -13.19 13.71 -27.29
C LYS A 148 -12.55 12.51 -28.00
N THR A 149 -11.39 12.04 -27.53
CA THR A 149 -10.64 10.93 -28.15
C THR A 149 -11.02 9.56 -27.60
N ILE A 150 -12.03 9.51 -26.73
CA ILE A 150 -12.47 8.30 -26.02
C ILE A 150 -13.78 7.86 -26.67
N ASP A 151 -13.67 6.93 -27.59
CA ASP A 151 -14.79 6.09 -28.01
C ASP A 151 -14.80 4.84 -27.12
N ILE A 152 -15.94 4.59 -26.46
CA ILE A 152 -16.23 3.34 -25.73
C ILE A 152 -17.49 2.75 -26.31
#